data_AF-Q84K78-F1
#
_entry.id   AF-Q84K78-F1
#
_cell.length_a   1.000
_cell.length_b   1.000
_cell.length_c   1.000
_cell.angle_alpha   90.00
_cell.angle_beta   90.00
_cell.angle_gamma   90.00
#
_symmetry.space_group_name_H-M   'P 1'
#
loop_
_entity.id
_entity.type
_entity.pdbx_description
1 polymer ?
#
loop_
_entity_poly.entity_id
_entity_poly.type
_entity_poly.pdbx_seq_one_letter_code
_entity_poly.pdbx_strand_id
1 'polypeptide(L)' 'RIMKKALPANAKIAKDAKETVQECVSEFISFITSEASDKCQKEKRKTINGDDLLWAMATLGFEDYIDPLKIYLTKYRE' A
#
# COMPACT_ATOMS: atom_id res chain seq x y z
N ARG A 1 15.62 2.79 -6.24
CA ARG A 1 15.52 4.25 -5.94
C ARG A 1 14.84 4.50 -4.59
N ILE A 2 13.65 3.94 -4.34
CA ILE A 2 12.87 4.18 -3.11
C ILE A 2 13.62 3.68 -1.86
N MET A 3 14.03 2.41 -1.83
CA MET A 3 14.78 1.85 -0.68
C MET A 3 16.01 2.67 -0.29
N LYS A 4 16.75 3.20 -1.28
CA LYS A 4 17.98 3.97 -1.05
C LYS A 4 17.71 5.35 -0.44
N LYS A 5 16.53 5.94 -0.68
CA LYS A 5 16.13 7.23 -0.08
C LYS A 5 15.83 7.10 1.42
N ALA A 6 15.49 5.90 1.89
CA ALA A 6 15.24 5.62 3.30
C ALA A 6 16.52 5.30 4.09
N LEU A 7 17.70 5.38 3.45
CA LEU A 7 18.98 4.99 4.04
C LEU A 7 19.98 6.15 3.95
N PRO A 8 21.04 6.14 4.80
CA PRO A 8 22.15 7.07 4.68
C PRO A 8 22.78 7.10 3.27
N ALA A 9 23.34 8.24 2.88
CA ALA A 9 23.88 8.49 1.54
C ALA A 9 24.90 7.41 1.10
N ASN A 10 25.75 6.95 2.01
CA ASN A 10 26.81 5.97 1.78
C ASN A 10 26.38 4.50 1.98
N ALA A 11 25.16 4.22 2.44
CA ALA A 11 24.71 2.86 2.70
C ALA A 11 24.69 2.00 1.42
N LYS A 12 25.00 0.71 1.51
CA LYS A 12 24.87 -0.23 0.39
C LYS A 12 23.67 -1.15 0.65
N ILE A 13 22.99 -1.56 -0.41
CA ILE A 13 21.90 -2.54 -0.35
C ILE A 13 22.38 -3.75 -1.15
N ALA A 14 22.44 -4.91 -0.49
CA ALA A 14 22.76 -6.18 -1.14
C ALA A 14 21.75 -6.49 -2.25
N LYS A 15 22.16 -7.28 -3.24
CA LYS A 15 21.27 -7.68 -4.35
C LYS A 15 20.07 -8.45 -3.83
N ASP A 16 20.32 -9.48 -3.02
CA ASP A 16 19.28 -10.36 -2.47
C ASP A 16 18.28 -9.58 -1.61
N ALA A 17 18.76 -8.61 -0.82
CA ALA A 17 17.87 -7.73 -0.04
C ALA A 17 16.94 -6.88 -0.93
N LYS A 18 17.35 -6.50 -2.14
CA LYS A 18 16.46 -5.80 -3.10
C LYS A 18 15.41 -6.75 -3.64
N GLU A 19 15.81 -7.97 -4.01
CA GLU A 19 14.92 -9.00 -4.56
C GLU A 19 13.85 -9.39 -3.53
N THR A 20 14.25 -9.66 -2.29
CA THR A 20 13.32 -9.94 -1.19
C THR A 20 12.34 -8.79 -0.97
N VAL A 21 12.80 -7.54 -0.96
CA VAL A 21 11.89 -6.40 -0.80
C VAL A 21 10.94 -6.24 -1.98
N GLN A 22 11.36 -6.57 -3.22
CA GLN A 22 10.45 -6.58 -4.36
C GLN A 22 9.35 -7.65 -4.23
N GLU A 23 9.71 -8.85 -3.76
CA GLU A 23 8.74 -9.90 -3.45
C GLU A 23 7.78 -9.45 -2.35
N CYS A 24 8.30 -8.91 -1.24
CA CYS A 24 7.48 -8.40 -0.14
C CYS A 24 6.53 -7.28 -0.59
N VAL A 25 6.97 -6.37 -1.46
CA VAL A 25 6.11 -5.30 -1.99
C VAL A 25 5.02 -5.86 -2.91
N SER A 26 5.33 -6.91 -3.67
CA SER A 26 4.35 -7.57 -4.52
C SER A 26 3.27 -8.24 -3.66
N GLU A 27 3.69 -8.93 -2.59
CA GLU A 27 2.77 -9.52 -1.62
C GLU A 27 1.98 -8.45 -0.86
N PHE A 28 2.59 -7.34 -0.47
CA PHE A 28 1.91 -6.22 0.16
C PHE A 28 0.76 -5.69 -0.71
N ILE A 29 0.98 -5.52 -2.01
CA ILE A 29 -0.08 -5.09 -2.95
C ILE A 29 -1.21 -6.11 -2.97
N SER A 30 -0.90 -7.40 -3.09
CA SER A 30 -1.90 -8.48 -3.08
C SER A 30 -2.68 -8.51 -1.77
N PHE A 31 -2.00 -8.38 -0.64
CA PHE A 31 -2.59 -8.45 0.69
C PHE A 31 -3.59 -7.32 0.93
N ILE A 32 -3.20 -6.07 0.69
CA ILE A 32 -4.10 -4.91 0.84
C ILE A 32 -5.28 -5.01 -0.13
N THR A 33 -5.02 -5.41 -1.39
CA THR A 33 -6.06 -5.49 -2.43
C THR A 33 -7.08 -6.57 -2.10
N SER A 34 -6.64 -7.71 -1.56
CA SER A 34 -7.54 -8.79 -1.13
C SER A 34 -8.48 -8.32 0.00
N GLU A 35 -7.97 -7.65 1.03
CA GLU A 35 -8.82 -7.15 2.12
C GLU A 35 -9.82 -6.08 1.64
N ALA A 36 -9.39 -5.18 0.75
CA ALA A 36 -10.28 -4.21 0.12
C ALA A 36 -11.34 -4.87 -0.77
N SER A 37 -10.96 -5.92 -1.52
CA SER A 37 -11.88 -6.74 -2.32
C SER A 37 -12.93 -7.41 -1.44
N ASP A 38 -12.52 -8.03 -0.33
CA ASP A 38 -13.43 -8.71 0.60
C ASP A 38 -14.47 -7.75 1.18
N LYS A 39 -14.06 -6.54 1.58
CA LYS A 39 -15.02 -5.49 1.97
C LYS A 39 -15.96 -5.12 0.83
N CYS A 40 -15.43 -4.82 -0.36
CA CYS A 40 -16.23 -4.45 -1.52
C CYS A 40 -17.30 -5.51 -1.83
N GLN A 41 -16.92 -6.79 -1.78
CA GLN A 41 -17.83 -7.92 -2.00
C GLN A 41 -18.88 -8.04 -0.88
N LYS A 42 -18.49 -7.89 0.39
CA LYS A 42 -19.43 -7.86 1.54
C LYS A 42 -20.48 -6.75 1.39
N GLU A 43 -20.09 -5.62 0.82
CA GLU A 43 -20.99 -4.50 0.48
C GLU A 43 -21.75 -4.68 -0.84
N LYS A 44 -21.70 -5.87 -1.45
CA LYS A 44 -22.36 -6.21 -2.74
C LYS A 44 -21.93 -5.34 -3.92
N ARG A 45 -20.74 -4.75 -3.86
CA ARG A 45 -20.14 -3.98 -4.95
C ARG A 45 -19.19 -4.88 -5.75
N LYS A 46 -19.05 -4.58 -7.06
CA LYS A 46 -18.15 -5.31 -7.98
C LYS A 46 -16.86 -4.55 -8.30
N THR A 47 -16.76 -3.30 -7.86
CA THR A 47 -15.65 -2.40 -8.17
C THR A 47 -15.11 -1.83 -6.88
N ILE A 48 -13.83 -2.10 -6.62
CA ILE A 48 -13.07 -1.55 -5.50
C ILE A 48 -12.82 -0.06 -5.77
N ASN A 49 -12.99 0.78 -4.76
CA ASN A 49 -12.69 2.21 -4.84
C ASN A 49 -11.58 2.64 -3.85
N GLY A 50 -11.21 3.91 -3.87
CA GLY A 50 -10.17 4.44 -2.98
C GLY A 50 -10.51 4.37 -1.50
N ASP A 51 -11.79 4.46 -1.13
CA ASP A 51 -12.24 4.38 0.27
C ASP A 51 -12.16 2.94 0.81
N ASP A 52 -12.27 1.93 -0.06
CA ASP A 52 -12.00 0.53 0.29
C ASP A 52 -10.54 0.30 0.63
N LEU A 53 -9.62 0.87 -0.17
CA LEU A 53 -8.18 0.78 0.11
C LEU A 53 -7.80 1.50 1.39
N LEU A 54 -8.35 2.69 1.64
CA LEU A 54 -8.13 3.41 2.90
C LEU A 54 -8.63 2.59 4.10
N TRP A 55 -9.80 1.95 3.97
CA TRP A 55 -10.30 1.08 5.03
C TRP A 55 -9.39 -0.15 5.24
N ALA A 56 -8.95 -0.82 4.17
CA ALA A 56 -8.08 -1.98 4.27
C ALA A 56 -6.74 -1.64 4.94
N MET A 57 -6.14 -0.50 4.59
CA MET A 57 -4.91 -0.01 5.26
C MET A 57 -5.11 0.16 6.77
N ALA A 58 -6.24 0.72 7.21
CA ALA A 58 -6.53 0.90 8.63
C ALA A 58 -6.78 -0.44 9.34
N THR A 59 -7.59 -1.32 8.74
CA THR A 59 -7.90 -2.64 9.29
C THR A 59 -6.66 -3.52 9.47
N LEU A 60 -5.68 -3.39 8.58
CA LEU A 60 -4.46 -4.19 8.57
C LEU A 60 -3.31 -3.57 9.37
N GLY A 61 -3.53 -2.44 10.06
CA GLY A 61 -2.53 -1.81 10.92
C GLY A 61 -1.50 -0.93 10.19
N PHE A 62 -1.88 -0.36 9.05
CA PHE A 62 -1.08 0.61 8.28
C PHE A 62 -1.62 2.04 8.44
N GLU A 63 -1.99 2.44 9.65
CA GLU A 63 -2.65 3.72 9.94
C GLU A 63 -1.81 4.93 9.52
N ASP A 64 -0.48 4.83 9.60
CA ASP A 64 0.46 5.88 9.17
C ASP A 64 0.33 6.24 7.67
N TYR A 65 -0.27 5.35 6.86
CA TYR A 65 -0.49 5.58 5.43
C TYR A 65 -1.81 6.30 5.15
N ILE A 66 -2.74 6.37 6.11
CA ILE A 66 -4.11 6.84 5.88
C ILE A 66 -4.14 8.32 5.52
N ASP A 67 -3.52 9.17 6.32
CA ASP A 67 -3.51 10.62 6.12
C ASP A 67 -2.89 11.02 4.78
N PRO A 68 -1.68 10.55 4.40
CA PRO A 68 -1.12 10.89 3.09
C PRO A 68 -1.96 10.34 1.93
N LEU A 69 -2.56 9.14 2.06
CA LEU A 69 -3.42 8.57 1.02
C LEU A 69 -4.75 9.33 0.88
N LYS A 70 -5.35 9.83 1.97
CA LYS A 70 -6.55 10.68 1.92
C LYS A 70 -6.29 11.99 1.18
N ILE A 71 -5.15 12.63 1.46
CA ILE A 71 -4.73 13.85 0.74
C ILE A 71 -4.57 13.54 -0.75
N TYR A 72 -3.91 12.44 -1.09
CA TYR A 72 -3.75 12.01 -2.47
C TYR A 72 -5.09 11.75 -3.17
N LEU A 73 -5.99 10.98 -2.52
CA LEU A 73 -7.30 10.64 -3.08
C LEU A 73 -8.17 11.87 -3.31
N THR A 74 -8.10 12.85 -2.42
CA THR A 74 -8.82 14.13 -2.57
C THR A 74 -8.33 14.87 -3.80
N LYS A 75 -7.01 15.04 -3.95
CA LYS A 75 -6.40 15.70 -5.12
C LYS A 75 -6.64 14.98 -6.44
N TYR A 76 -6.79 13.65 -6.41
CA TYR A 76 -7.08 12.87 -7.61
C TYR A 76 -8.54 13.01 -8.08
N ARG A 77 -9.46 13.37 -7.16
CA ARG A 77 -10.88 13.58 -7.45
C ARG A 77 -11.19 15.00 -7.97
N GLU A 78 -10.31 15.96 -7.69
CA GLU A 78 -10.31 17.30 -8.28
C GLU A 78 -9.95 17.24 -9.78
#